data_AF-A0A0D2TEI9-F1
#
_entry.id   AF-A0A0D2TEI9-F1
#
_cell.length_a   1.000
_cell.length_b   1.000
_cell.length_c   1.000
_cell.angle_alpha   90.00
_cell.angle_beta   90.00
_cell.angle_gamma   90.00
#
_symmetry.space_group_name_H-M   'P 1'
#
loop_
_entity.id
_entity.type
_entity.pdbx_description
1 polymer ?
#
loop_
_entity_poly.entity_id
_entity_poly.type
_entity_poly.pdbx_seq_one_letter_code
_entity_poly.pdbx_strand_id
1 'polypeptide(L)'
;MDTPQGGSDPVESNPSSSSVFIVSNFWKELDLEKEKSLLDGQGLRIAENLENSQKNRRKLARVQEVLFSPTYFKKASAEEKLRLFNSLLKGYQEEIDNLTKRAKFGENTFLNIYQKLYEAPDPYPGLASITEVVSEGMKKELQTRPTEKLVEGLRKKVKILQVKLSEKISLLETDDGKIRELTEKVNEQQKLIQKLEDDILKGYSSKEWKGTLFDDWDISESTGNELSEEIRQLKEKIRAQTADLEKTKTDNVKLYGKIPGL
;
A
#
# COMPACT_ATOMS: atom_id res chain seq x y z
N MET A 1 -3.70 -31.48 -13.13
CA MET A 1 -3.48 -31.22 -11.69
C MET A 1 -4.38 -30.05 -11.36
N ASP A 2 -5.67 -30.35 -11.17
CA ASP A 2 -6.70 -29.36 -10.85
C ASP A 2 -6.71 -29.13 -9.34
N THR A 3 -6.47 -27.89 -8.92
CA THR A 3 -6.74 -27.43 -7.55
C THR A 3 -8.09 -26.71 -7.54
N PRO A 4 -9.08 -27.15 -6.76
CA PRO A 4 -10.35 -26.43 -6.65
C PRO A 4 -10.14 -25.19 -5.79
N GLN A 5 -10.48 -24.05 -6.34
CA GLN A 5 -10.47 -22.75 -5.67
C GLN A 5 -11.75 -22.64 -4.83
N GLY A 6 -11.63 -22.92 -3.53
CA GLY A 6 -12.70 -22.73 -2.55
C GLY A 6 -12.98 -21.25 -2.35
N GLY A 7 -14.04 -20.75 -2.98
CA GLY A 7 -14.64 -19.46 -2.65
C GLY A 7 -15.28 -19.54 -1.28
N SER A 8 -14.75 -18.79 -0.32
CA SER A 8 -15.44 -18.48 0.93
C SER A 8 -16.08 -17.11 0.75
N ASP A 9 -17.38 -17.10 0.54
CA ASP A 9 -18.18 -15.87 0.57
C ASP A 9 -18.05 -15.21 1.96
N PRO A 10 -17.89 -13.88 2.03
CA PRO A 10 -17.88 -13.19 3.31
C PRO A 10 -19.32 -13.12 3.82
N VAL A 11 -19.61 -13.87 4.88
CA VAL A 11 -20.85 -13.77 5.64
C VAL A 11 -20.96 -12.33 6.17
N GLU A 12 -21.90 -11.56 5.63
CA GLU A 12 -22.30 -10.27 6.20
C GLU A 12 -22.82 -10.52 7.63
N SER A 13 -21.94 -10.29 8.61
CA SER A 13 -22.30 -10.35 10.02
C SER A 13 -23.09 -9.10 10.38
N ASN A 14 -24.40 -9.25 10.45
CA ASN A 14 -25.30 -8.17 10.88
C ASN A 14 -24.92 -7.74 12.32
N PRO A 15 -24.49 -6.49 12.56
CA PRO A 15 -23.91 -6.07 13.84
C PRO A 15 -24.92 -6.15 15.01
N SER A 16 -26.21 -6.17 14.70
CA SER A 16 -27.32 -6.31 15.65
C SER A 16 -27.52 -7.72 16.20
N SER A 17 -26.92 -8.77 15.61
CA SER A 17 -26.99 -10.14 16.16
C SER A 17 -25.75 -10.56 16.95
N SER A 18 -24.75 -9.68 17.07
CA SER A 18 -23.53 -9.99 17.79
C SER A 18 -23.81 -10.22 19.28
N SER A 19 -23.16 -11.23 19.86
CA SER A 19 -23.28 -11.54 21.30
C SER A 19 -22.96 -10.33 22.18
N VAL A 20 -22.00 -9.51 21.75
CA VAL A 20 -21.60 -8.26 22.43
C VAL A 20 -22.73 -7.24 22.43
N PHE A 21 -23.46 -7.08 21.31
CA PHE A 21 -24.60 -6.17 21.21
C PHE A 21 -25.77 -6.62 22.10
N ILE A 22 -26.04 -7.93 22.14
CA ILE A 22 -27.10 -8.51 22.99
C ILE A 22 -26.78 -8.26 24.47
N VAL A 23 -25.55 -8.54 24.90
CA VAL A 23 -25.12 -8.32 26.30
C VAL A 23 -25.12 -6.84 26.64
N SER A 24 -24.66 -5.97 25.74
CA SER A 24 -24.66 -4.51 25.92
C SER A 24 -26.07 -3.95 26.13
N ASN A 25 -27.03 -4.36 25.29
CA ASN A 25 -28.42 -3.93 25.43
C ASN A 25 -29.07 -4.46 26.70
N PHE A 26 -28.77 -5.71 27.09
CA PHE A 26 -29.27 -6.26 28.35
C PHE A 26 -28.82 -5.42 29.56
N TRP A 27 -27.54 -5.09 29.66
CA TRP A 27 -27.03 -4.26 30.78
C TRP A 27 -27.55 -2.81 30.73
N LYS A 28 -27.77 -2.28 29.53
CA LYS A 28 -28.42 -0.98 29.34
C LYS A 28 -29.85 -0.95 29.88
N GLU A 29 -30.63 -1.98 29.57
CA GLU A 29 -32.03 -2.11 29.98
C GLU A 29 -32.16 -2.49 31.46
N LEU A 30 -31.22 -3.29 31.98
CA LEU A 30 -31.16 -3.66 33.39
C LEU A 30 -31.02 -2.43 34.30
N ASP A 31 -30.32 -1.39 33.83
CA ASP A 31 -30.08 -0.13 34.58
C ASP A 31 -29.64 -0.42 36.02
N LEU A 32 -28.36 -0.81 36.12
CA LEU A 32 -27.80 -1.32 37.37
C LEU A 32 -27.96 -0.33 38.53
N GLU A 33 -27.96 0.97 38.27
CA GLU A 33 -28.14 2.00 39.30
C GLU A 33 -29.56 1.99 39.90
N LYS A 34 -30.57 1.84 39.03
CA LYS A 34 -31.96 1.71 39.46
C LYS A 34 -32.19 0.43 40.27
N GLU A 35 -31.62 -0.69 39.84
CA GLU A 35 -31.74 -1.97 40.54
C GLU A 35 -31.00 -1.93 41.89
N LYS A 36 -29.84 -1.27 41.97
CA LYS A 36 -29.12 -0.99 43.23
C LYS A 36 -30.01 -0.24 44.23
N SER A 37 -30.69 0.84 43.80
CA SER A 37 -31.58 1.61 44.67
C SER A 37 -32.78 0.81 45.20
N LEU A 38 -33.36 -0.08 44.37
CA LEU A 38 -34.44 -0.98 44.80
C LEU A 38 -33.96 -1.97 45.86
N LEU A 39 -32.77 -2.53 45.65
CA LEU A 39 -32.16 -3.49 46.55
C LEU A 39 -31.73 -2.83 47.89
N ASP A 40 -31.29 -1.57 47.89
CA ASP A 40 -31.03 -0.78 49.12
C ASP A 40 -32.28 -0.69 50.00
N GLY A 41 -33.42 -0.34 49.39
CA GLY A 41 -34.69 -0.25 50.10
C GLY A 41 -35.15 -1.59 50.68
N GLN A 42 -34.89 -2.69 49.97
CA GLN A 42 -35.16 -4.05 50.46
C GLN A 42 -34.19 -4.45 51.58
N GLY A 43 -32.90 -4.11 51.48
CA GLY A 43 -31.90 -4.35 52.52
C GLY A 43 -32.23 -3.66 53.84
N LEU A 44 -32.71 -2.41 53.80
CA LEU A 44 -33.16 -1.69 54.99
C LEU A 44 -34.39 -2.33 55.64
N ARG A 45 -35.38 -2.74 54.84
CA ARG A 45 -36.59 -3.43 55.35
C ARG A 45 -36.27 -4.80 55.96
N ILE A 46 -35.28 -5.49 55.40
CA ILE A 46 -34.76 -6.74 55.95
C ILE A 46 -34.12 -6.49 57.33
N ALA A 47 -33.26 -5.47 57.45
CA ALA A 47 -32.64 -5.13 58.72
C ALA A 47 -33.67 -4.72 59.80
N GLU A 48 -34.71 -3.98 59.41
CA GLU A 48 -35.81 -3.59 60.30
C GLU A 48 -36.66 -4.80 60.76
N ASN A 49 -36.96 -5.72 59.84
CA ASN A 49 -37.68 -6.96 60.16
C ASN A 49 -36.90 -7.86 61.13
N LEU A 50 -35.57 -7.89 61.01
CA LEU A 50 -34.70 -8.61 61.94
C LEU A 50 -34.80 -8.04 63.37
N GLU A 51 -34.80 -6.71 63.52
CA GLU A 51 -34.93 -6.05 64.82
C GLU A 51 -36.32 -6.27 65.43
N ASN A 52 -37.37 -6.17 64.61
CA ASN A 52 -38.76 -6.36 65.04
C ASN A 52 -39.04 -7.80 65.46
N SER A 53 -38.50 -8.79 64.74
CA SER A 53 -38.60 -10.22 65.11
C SER A 53 -37.94 -10.50 66.47
N GLN A 54 -36.81 -9.86 66.77
CA GLN A 54 -36.16 -9.99 68.10
C GLN A 54 -37.00 -9.37 69.22
N LYS A 55 -37.63 -8.21 68.99
CA LYS A 55 -38.52 -7.56 69.97
C LYS A 55 -39.77 -8.39 70.25
N ASN A 56 -40.37 -9.00 69.23
CA ASN A 56 -41.58 -9.83 69.38
C ASN A 56 -41.31 -11.12 70.16
N ARG A 57 -40.13 -11.73 69.99
CA ARG A 57 -39.69 -12.88 70.80
C ARG A 57 -39.62 -12.56 72.30
N ARG A 58 -39.03 -11.41 72.66
CA ARG A 58 -38.91 -10.97 74.07
C ARG A 58 -40.28 -10.73 74.70
N LYS A 59 -41.25 -10.25 73.92
CA LYS A 59 -42.63 -10.03 74.37
C LYS A 59 -43.40 -11.34 74.54
N LEU A 60 -43.26 -12.29 73.61
CA LEU A 60 -43.91 -13.60 73.70
C LEU A 60 -43.40 -14.41 74.91
N ALA A 61 -42.10 -14.37 75.20
CA ALA A 61 -41.53 -14.98 76.40
C ALA A 61 -42.17 -14.44 77.70
N ARG A 62 -42.44 -13.12 77.76
CA ARG A 62 -43.15 -12.48 78.88
C ARG A 62 -44.64 -12.85 78.97
N VAL A 63 -45.33 -12.99 77.83
CA VAL A 63 -46.76 -13.34 77.82
C VAL A 63 -46.98 -14.80 78.19
N GLN A 64 -46.05 -15.69 77.82
CA GLN A 64 -46.03 -17.07 78.30
C GLN A 64 -45.99 -17.13 79.83
N GLU A 65 -45.15 -16.31 80.46
CA GLU A 65 -45.02 -16.21 81.92
C GLU A 65 -46.36 -15.88 82.62
N VAL A 66 -47.23 -15.11 81.94
CA VAL A 66 -48.53 -14.67 82.44
C VAL A 66 -49.65 -15.69 82.19
N LEU A 67 -49.60 -16.45 81.09
CA LEU A 67 -50.64 -17.43 80.72
C LEU A 67 -50.67 -18.69 81.60
N PHE A 68 -49.61 -18.94 82.38
CA PHE A 68 -49.58 -19.97 83.42
C PHE A 68 -50.37 -19.62 84.70
N SER A 69 -51.29 -18.66 84.60
CA SER A 69 -52.17 -18.24 85.67
C SER A 69 -53.23 -19.31 86.03
N PRO A 70 -53.70 -19.38 87.31
CA PRO A 70 -54.02 -20.62 88.04
C PRO A 70 -55.29 -21.41 87.67
N THR A 71 -56.06 -21.03 86.66
CA THR A 71 -57.42 -21.57 86.44
C THR A 71 -57.45 -22.79 85.51
N TYR A 72 -56.60 -22.84 84.48
CA TYR A 72 -56.49 -23.97 83.54
C TYR A 72 -55.74 -25.19 84.14
N PHE A 73 -55.00 -24.96 85.22
CA PHE A 73 -54.13 -25.92 85.89
C PHE A 73 -54.88 -27.02 86.65
N LYS A 74 -56.19 -26.90 86.87
CA LYS A 74 -56.89 -27.67 87.91
C LYS A 74 -57.35 -29.10 87.57
N LYS A 75 -57.27 -29.58 86.31
CA LYS A 75 -57.99 -30.82 85.90
C LYS A 75 -57.20 -32.10 85.56
N ALA A 76 -55.92 -32.03 85.19
CA ALA A 76 -55.03 -33.20 85.05
C ALA A 76 -54.00 -33.31 86.20
N SER A 77 -53.21 -34.40 86.29
CA SER A 77 -52.16 -34.53 87.31
C SER A 77 -51.11 -33.43 87.16
N ALA A 78 -50.47 -33.04 88.26
CA ALA A 78 -49.52 -31.92 88.28
C ALA A 78 -48.28 -32.24 87.43
N GLU A 79 -47.72 -33.44 87.57
CA GLU A 79 -46.52 -33.86 86.86
C GLU A 79 -46.71 -33.99 85.34
N GLU A 80 -47.83 -34.55 84.87
CA GLU A 80 -48.02 -34.81 83.43
C GLU A 80 -48.34 -33.55 82.65
N LYS A 81 -49.12 -32.63 83.24
CA LYS A 81 -49.31 -31.31 82.62
C LYS A 81 -48.00 -30.57 82.50
N LEU A 82 -47.21 -30.56 83.56
CA LEU A 82 -45.97 -29.81 83.62
C LEU A 82 -44.95 -30.37 82.61
N ARG A 83 -44.90 -31.70 82.45
CA ARG A 83 -44.06 -32.37 81.46
C ARG A 83 -44.48 -32.11 80.01
N LEU A 84 -45.77 -32.26 79.68
CA LEU A 84 -46.28 -32.02 78.31
C LEU A 84 -46.17 -30.54 77.93
N PHE A 85 -46.42 -29.64 78.87
CA PHE A 85 -46.31 -28.20 78.63
C PHE A 85 -44.86 -27.79 78.41
N ASN A 86 -43.92 -28.27 79.24
CA ASN A 86 -42.50 -27.99 79.02
C ASN A 86 -41.99 -28.54 77.68
N SER A 87 -42.48 -29.72 77.27
CA SER A 87 -42.14 -30.28 75.96
C SER A 87 -42.69 -29.44 74.80
N LEU A 88 -43.95 -29.00 74.88
CA LEU A 88 -44.58 -28.19 73.84
C LEU A 88 -43.95 -26.80 73.74
N LEU A 89 -43.65 -26.18 74.87
CA LEU A 89 -42.95 -24.90 74.91
C LEU A 89 -41.54 -24.99 74.32
N LYS A 90 -40.83 -26.08 74.64
CA LYS A 90 -39.50 -26.32 74.06
C LYS A 90 -39.59 -26.52 72.54
N GLY A 91 -40.61 -27.24 72.05
CA GLY A 91 -40.87 -27.37 70.62
C GLY A 91 -41.20 -26.04 69.93
N TYR A 92 -42.03 -25.19 70.53
CA TYR A 92 -42.29 -23.84 70.01
C TYR A 92 -41.04 -22.95 70.05
N GLN A 93 -40.22 -23.04 71.11
CA GLN A 93 -38.96 -22.30 71.22
C GLN A 93 -37.97 -22.72 70.13
N GLU A 94 -37.81 -24.02 69.91
CA GLU A 94 -36.96 -24.56 68.85
C GLU A 94 -37.44 -24.14 67.45
N GLU A 95 -38.74 -24.16 67.18
CA GLU A 95 -39.29 -23.72 65.89
C GLU A 95 -39.09 -22.21 65.66
N ILE A 96 -39.29 -21.39 66.70
CA ILE A 96 -39.03 -19.94 66.64
C ILE A 96 -37.53 -19.67 66.38
N ASP A 97 -36.63 -20.43 67.01
CA ASP A 97 -35.20 -20.29 66.79
C ASP A 97 -34.77 -20.80 65.40
N ASN A 98 -35.40 -21.84 64.88
CA ASN A 98 -35.19 -22.32 63.51
C ASN A 98 -35.66 -21.31 62.47
N LEU A 99 -36.85 -20.74 62.65
CA LEU A 99 -37.36 -19.66 61.80
C LEU A 99 -36.45 -18.43 61.84
N THR A 100 -35.91 -18.10 63.02
CA THR A 100 -34.94 -17.01 63.17
C THR A 100 -33.65 -17.30 62.41
N LYS A 101 -33.09 -18.50 62.55
CA LYS A 101 -31.84 -18.89 61.86
C LYS A 101 -32.04 -18.88 60.35
N ARG A 102 -33.17 -19.40 59.86
CA ARG A 102 -33.52 -19.41 58.44
C ARG A 102 -33.72 -17.99 57.88
N ALA A 103 -34.38 -17.10 58.63
CA ALA A 103 -34.51 -15.69 58.27
C ALA A 103 -33.12 -15.03 58.17
N LYS A 104 -32.31 -15.12 59.23
CA LYS A 104 -30.94 -14.56 59.25
C LYS A 104 -30.06 -15.10 58.12
N PHE A 105 -30.16 -16.39 57.80
CA PHE A 105 -29.37 -16.99 56.73
C PHE A 105 -29.79 -16.46 55.35
N GLY A 106 -31.10 -16.38 55.08
CA GLY A 106 -31.63 -15.82 53.83
C GLY A 106 -31.27 -14.34 53.67
N GLU A 107 -31.39 -13.56 54.75
CA GLU A 107 -31.07 -12.13 54.78
C GLU A 107 -29.57 -11.87 54.61
N ASN A 108 -28.70 -12.60 55.31
CA ASN A 108 -27.25 -12.47 55.13
C ASN A 108 -26.81 -12.91 53.72
N THR A 109 -27.44 -13.95 53.16
CA THR A 109 -27.15 -14.39 51.80
C THR A 109 -27.55 -13.31 50.78
N PHE A 110 -28.72 -12.70 50.97
CA PHE A 110 -29.18 -11.57 50.17
C PHE A 110 -28.22 -10.38 50.26
N LEU A 111 -27.85 -9.96 51.48
CA LEU A 111 -26.93 -8.82 51.68
C LEU A 111 -25.54 -9.07 51.08
N ASN A 112 -25.02 -10.29 51.18
CA ASN A 112 -23.72 -10.64 50.59
C ASN A 112 -23.74 -10.59 49.06
N ILE A 113 -24.83 -11.06 48.42
CA ILE A 113 -25.00 -10.94 46.96
C ILE A 113 -25.22 -9.47 46.58
N TYR A 114 -26.03 -8.77 47.35
CA TYR A 114 -26.33 -7.36 47.14
C TYR A 114 -25.06 -6.50 47.17
N GLN A 115 -24.22 -6.66 48.20
CA GLN A 115 -22.98 -5.92 48.34
C GLN A 115 -22.04 -6.16 47.15
N LYS A 116 -21.88 -7.41 46.70
CA LYS A 116 -21.05 -7.73 45.53
C LYS A 116 -21.59 -7.11 44.24
N LEU A 117 -22.91 -7.06 44.08
CA LEU A 117 -23.55 -6.45 42.92
C LEU A 117 -23.48 -4.91 42.99
N TYR A 118 -23.50 -4.35 44.20
CA TYR A 118 -23.34 -2.92 44.44
C TYR A 118 -21.91 -2.44 44.16
N GLU A 119 -20.90 -3.18 44.64
CA GLU A 119 -19.49 -2.88 44.40
C GLU A 119 -19.06 -3.13 42.95
N ALA A 120 -19.83 -3.92 42.19
CA ALA A 120 -19.55 -4.16 40.79
C ALA A 120 -19.66 -2.85 39.98
N PRO A 121 -18.60 -2.45 39.26
CA PRO A 121 -18.68 -1.34 38.31
C PRO A 121 -19.63 -1.70 37.17
N ASP A 122 -20.36 -0.71 36.67
CA ASP A 122 -21.27 -0.90 35.54
C ASP A 122 -20.48 -1.37 34.30
N PRO A 123 -20.81 -2.55 33.72
CA PRO A 123 -20.15 -3.03 32.51
C PRO A 123 -20.62 -2.31 31.24
N TYR A 124 -21.76 -1.63 31.25
CA TYR A 124 -22.33 -1.02 30.05
C TYR A 124 -21.43 0.04 29.40
N PRO A 125 -20.83 1.01 30.13
CA PRO A 125 -19.90 1.98 29.54
C PRO A 125 -18.73 1.34 28.80
N GLY A 126 -18.18 0.25 29.33
CA GLY A 126 -17.11 -0.51 28.68
C GLY A 126 -17.57 -1.21 27.40
N LEU A 127 -18.75 -1.85 27.44
CA LEU A 127 -19.33 -2.52 26.28
C LEU A 127 -19.73 -1.55 25.16
N ALA A 128 -20.22 -0.37 25.54
CA ALA A 128 -20.55 0.71 24.61
C ALA A 128 -19.30 1.19 23.87
N SER A 129 -18.21 1.43 24.61
CA SER A 129 -16.91 1.81 24.03
C SER A 129 -16.37 0.75 23.07
N ILE A 130 -16.44 -0.54 23.44
CA ILE A 130 -16.00 -1.64 22.55
C ILE A 130 -16.83 -1.67 21.26
N THR A 131 -18.14 -1.51 21.37
CA THR A 131 -19.04 -1.50 20.20
C THR A 131 -18.74 -0.32 19.28
N GLU A 132 -18.44 0.85 19.84
CA GLU A 132 -18.03 2.04 19.09
C GLU A 132 -16.68 1.85 18.40
N VAL A 133 -15.67 1.33 19.11
CA VAL A 133 -14.33 1.04 18.55
C VAL A 133 -14.41 0.03 17.43
N VAL A 134 -15.21 -1.04 17.57
CA VAL A 134 -15.43 -2.02 16.49
C VAL A 134 -16.08 -1.35 15.29
N SER A 135 -17.09 -0.51 15.51
CA SER A 135 -17.79 0.20 14.43
C SER A 135 -16.89 1.22 13.71
N GLU A 136 -16.08 1.96 14.45
CA GLU A 136 -15.09 2.90 13.90
C GLU A 136 -13.95 2.18 13.18
N GLY A 137 -13.51 1.04 13.71
CA GLY A 137 -12.52 0.16 13.08
C GLY A 137 -13.01 -0.31 11.71
N MET A 138 -14.24 -0.82 11.65
CA MET A 138 -14.87 -1.21 10.37
C MET A 138 -14.96 -0.03 9.40
N LYS A 139 -15.37 1.16 9.86
CA LYS A 139 -15.41 2.37 9.01
C LYS A 139 -14.04 2.75 8.47
N LYS A 140 -12.99 2.74 9.30
CA LYS A 140 -11.61 3.04 8.90
C LYS A 140 -11.05 1.98 7.95
N GLU A 141 -11.37 0.71 8.15
CA GLU A 141 -10.99 -0.38 7.23
C GLU A 141 -11.62 -0.20 5.84
N LEU A 142 -12.91 0.14 5.80
CA LEU A 142 -13.61 0.50 4.56
C LEU A 142 -13.03 1.74 3.87
N GLN A 143 -12.53 2.71 4.64
CA GLN A 143 -11.97 3.97 4.13
C GLN A 143 -10.50 3.85 3.68
N THR A 144 -9.72 2.98 4.31
CA THR A 144 -8.30 2.72 4.00
C THR A 144 -8.12 1.78 2.81
N ARG A 145 -9.19 1.11 2.38
CA ARG A 145 -9.20 0.37 1.12
C ARG A 145 -8.79 1.33 -0.01
N PRO A 146 -7.73 1.02 -0.79
CA PRO A 146 -7.28 1.92 -1.84
C PRO A 146 -8.45 2.21 -2.77
N THR A 147 -8.77 3.50 -2.92
CA THR A 147 -9.96 3.94 -3.64
C THR A 147 -9.90 3.35 -5.04
N GLU A 148 -11.02 2.79 -5.52
CA GLU A 148 -11.10 2.15 -6.84
C GLU A 148 -10.55 3.07 -7.96
N LYS A 149 -10.74 4.39 -7.81
CA LYS A 149 -10.18 5.42 -8.69
C LYS A 149 -8.64 5.47 -8.71
N LEU A 150 -7.97 5.28 -7.58
CA LEU A 150 -6.50 5.26 -7.50
C LEU A 150 -5.95 3.98 -8.14
N VAL A 151 -6.58 2.83 -7.86
CA VAL A 151 -6.22 1.54 -8.48
C VAL A 151 -6.37 1.62 -9.99
N GLU A 152 -7.48 2.18 -10.48
CA GLU A 152 -7.73 2.38 -11.90
C GLU A 152 -6.74 3.38 -12.54
N GLY A 153 -6.41 4.47 -11.83
CA GLY A 153 -5.38 5.43 -12.26
C GLY A 153 -4.00 4.80 -12.39
N LEU A 154 -3.60 3.97 -11.41
CA LEU A 154 -2.34 3.22 -11.44
C LEU A 154 -2.35 2.18 -12.57
N ARG A 155 -3.45 1.45 -12.79
CA ARG A 155 -3.59 0.51 -13.92
C ARG A 155 -3.42 1.21 -15.27
N LYS A 156 -4.05 2.37 -15.46
CA LYS A 156 -3.89 3.18 -16.68
C LYS A 156 -2.44 3.63 -16.87
N LYS A 157 -1.78 4.10 -15.81
CA LYS A 157 -0.37 4.52 -15.87
C LYS A 157 0.56 3.36 -16.23
N VAL A 158 0.34 2.18 -15.64
CA VAL A 158 1.07 0.95 -15.98
C VAL A 158 0.87 0.59 -17.45
N LYS A 159 -0.37 0.63 -17.96
CA LYS A 159 -0.68 0.37 -19.37
C LYS A 159 0.05 1.33 -20.31
N ILE A 160 0.05 2.63 -20.02
CA ILE A 160 0.75 3.65 -20.81
C ILE A 160 2.26 3.39 -20.81
N LEU A 161 2.84 3.11 -19.65
CA LEU A 161 4.28 2.82 -19.54
C LEU A 161 4.65 1.54 -20.32
N GLN A 162 3.79 0.54 -20.31
CA GLN A 162 3.99 -0.70 -21.05
C GLN A 162 3.97 -0.48 -22.56
N VAL A 163 3.05 0.34 -23.07
CA VAL A 163 3.03 0.73 -24.50
C VAL A 163 4.29 1.49 -24.89
N LYS A 164 4.69 2.49 -24.09
CA LYS A 164 5.93 3.25 -24.35
C LYS A 164 7.18 2.36 -24.35
N LEU A 165 7.21 1.37 -23.46
CA LEU A 165 8.30 0.40 -23.42
C LEU A 165 8.32 -0.45 -24.69
N SER A 166 7.16 -0.93 -25.17
CA SER A 166 7.08 -1.70 -26.41
C SER A 166 7.48 -0.90 -27.65
N GLU A 167 7.11 0.38 -27.74
CA GLU A 167 7.52 1.27 -28.84
C GLU A 167 9.05 1.46 -28.85
N LYS A 168 9.66 1.67 -27.68
CA LYS A 168 11.11 1.81 -27.56
C LYS A 168 11.86 0.53 -27.95
N ILE A 169 11.31 -0.64 -27.59
CA ILE A 169 11.89 -1.94 -27.98
C ILE A 169 11.86 -2.09 -29.51
N SER A 170 10.72 -1.82 -30.15
CA SER A 170 10.60 -1.91 -31.62
C SER A 170 11.55 -0.95 -32.37
N LEU A 171 11.75 0.26 -31.83
CA LEU A 171 12.71 1.20 -32.39
C LEU A 171 14.16 0.68 -32.27
N LEU A 172 14.52 0.13 -31.11
CA LEU A 172 15.84 -0.47 -30.90
C LEU A 172 16.09 -1.66 -31.84
N GLU A 173 15.09 -2.53 -32.04
CA GLU A 173 15.19 -3.64 -33.00
C GLU A 173 15.42 -3.17 -34.44
N THR A 174 14.81 -2.04 -34.82
CA THR A 174 15.00 -1.43 -36.15
C THR A 174 16.41 -0.89 -36.32
N ASP A 175 16.92 -0.20 -35.30
CA ASP A 175 18.26 0.38 -35.36
C ASP A 175 19.35 -0.72 -35.29
N ASP A 176 19.16 -1.77 -34.50
CA ASP A 176 20.01 -2.96 -34.50
C ASP A 176 20.05 -3.64 -35.88
N GLY A 177 18.92 -3.67 -36.59
CA GLY A 177 18.83 -4.14 -37.97
C GLY A 177 19.72 -3.33 -38.92
N LYS A 178 19.66 -1.99 -38.85
CA LYS A 178 20.51 -1.10 -39.65
C LYS A 178 21.99 -1.23 -39.31
N ILE A 179 22.33 -1.36 -38.03
CA ILE A 179 23.71 -1.58 -37.59
C ILE A 179 24.25 -2.86 -38.22
N ARG A 180 23.45 -3.93 -38.25
CA ARG A 180 23.83 -5.20 -38.87
C ARG A 180 24.07 -5.05 -40.37
N GLU A 181 23.17 -4.37 -41.09
CA GLU A 181 23.31 -4.11 -42.53
C GLU A 181 24.58 -3.28 -42.84
N LEU A 182 24.81 -2.22 -42.09
CA LEU A 182 26.01 -1.39 -42.25
C LEU A 182 27.29 -2.19 -41.92
N THR A 183 27.25 -3.04 -40.90
CA THR A 183 28.38 -3.92 -40.55
C THR A 183 28.69 -4.91 -41.68
N GLU A 184 27.66 -5.46 -42.33
CA GLU A 184 27.84 -6.35 -43.49
C GLU A 184 28.46 -5.61 -44.68
N LYS A 185 27.96 -4.41 -45.00
CA LYS A 185 28.54 -3.55 -46.05
C LYS A 185 29.99 -3.18 -45.78
N VAL A 186 30.33 -2.83 -44.53
CA VAL A 186 31.72 -2.54 -44.12
C VAL A 186 32.60 -3.78 -44.30
N ASN A 187 32.12 -4.96 -43.92
CA ASN A 187 32.87 -6.20 -44.09
C ASN A 187 33.08 -6.56 -45.57
N GLU A 188 32.08 -6.32 -46.42
CA GLU A 188 32.19 -6.52 -47.87
C GLU A 188 33.20 -5.56 -48.50
N GLN A 189 33.16 -4.28 -48.12
CA GLN A 189 34.15 -3.29 -48.53
C GLN A 189 35.56 -3.67 -48.05
N GLN A 190 35.70 -4.14 -46.80
CA GLN A 190 36.98 -4.59 -46.26
C GLN A 190 37.56 -5.77 -47.06
N LYS A 191 36.73 -6.74 -47.45
CA LYS A 191 37.16 -7.86 -48.29
C LYS A 191 37.58 -7.40 -49.70
N LEU A 192 36.89 -6.41 -50.26
CA LEU A 192 37.25 -5.84 -51.56
C LEU A 192 38.60 -5.13 -51.48
N ILE A 193 38.82 -4.32 -50.44
CA ILE A 193 40.11 -3.66 -50.19
C ILE A 193 41.21 -4.71 -50.06
N GLN A 194 41.00 -5.76 -49.26
CA GLN A 194 42.00 -6.83 -49.09
C GLN A 194 42.38 -7.50 -50.42
N LYS A 195 41.40 -7.76 -51.30
CA LYS A 195 41.68 -8.32 -52.64
C LYS A 195 42.49 -7.35 -53.50
N LEU A 196 42.15 -6.07 -53.51
CA LEU A 196 42.87 -5.05 -54.26
C LEU A 196 44.31 -4.91 -53.76
N GLU A 197 44.51 -4.93 -52.44
CA GLU A 197 45.84 -4.94 -51.82
C GLU A 197 46.67 -6.15 -52.26
N ASP A 198 46.09 -7.35 -52.25
CA ASP A 198 46.76 -8.58 -52.69
C ASP A 198 47.14 -8.54 -54.17
N ASP A 199 46.27 -8.00 -55.03
CA ASP A 199 46.52 -7.87 -56.47
C ASP A 199 47.61 -6.84 -56.78
N ILE A 200 47.63 -5.70 -56.07
CA ILE A 200 48.73 -4.71 -56.14
C ILE A 200 50.04 -5.36 -55.74
N LEU A 201 50.06 -6.13 -54.63
CA LEU A 201 51.26 -6.79 -54.14
C LEU A 201 51.81 -7.82 -55.15
N LYS A 202 50.93 -8.59 -55.80
CA LYS A 202 51.31 -9.53 -56.87
C LYS A 202 51.89 -8.81 -58.09
N GLY A 203 51.27 -7.69 -58.52
CA GLY A 203 51.75 -6.88 -59.64
C GLY A 203 53.13 -6.28 -59.38
N TYR A 204 53.39 -5.81 -58.16
CA TYR A 204 54.69 -5.22 -57.77
C TYR A 204 55.84 -6.25 -57.72
N SER A 205 55.54 -7.53 -57.57
CA SER A 205 56.54 -8.60 -57.47
C SER A 205 57.10 -9.07 -58.84
N SER A 206 56.48 -8.69 -59.96
CA SER A 206 57.01 -8.96 -61.30
C SER A 206 58.11 -7.96 -61.65
N LYS A 207 59.35 -8.44 -61.79
CA LYS A 207 60.58 -7.63 -61.93
C LYS A 207 60.72 -6.81 -63.23
N GLU A 208 59.72 -6.77 -64.12
CA GLU A 208 59.85 -6.16 -65.46
C GLU A 208 59.47 -4.66 -65.55
N TRP A 209 58.62 -4.15 -64.66
CA TRP A 209 58.08 -2.78 -64.81
C TRP A 209 58.99 -1.65 -64.29
N LYS A 210 60.04 -1.97 -63.52
CA LYS A 210 60.95 -0.95 -62.96
C LYS A 210 61.94 -0.37 -63.97
N GLY A 211 62.20 -1.06 -65.09
CA GLY A 211 63.11 -0.57 -66.12
C GLY A 211 62.43 0.39 -67.09
N THR A 212 61.21 0.06 -67.54
CA THR A 212 60.56 0.77 -68.64
C THR A 212 59.94 2.11 -68.24
N LEU A 213 59.44 2.23 -67.00
CA LEU A 213 58.82 3.47 -66.53
C LEU A 213 59.86 4.57 -66.27
N PHE A 214 61.08 4.18 -65.88
CA PHE A 214 62.15 5.14 -65.60
C PHE A 214 62.69 5.76 -66.89
N ASP A 215 62.84 4.94 -67.95
CA ASP A 215 63.32 5.42 -69.26
C ASP A 215 62.26 6.28 -69.99
N ASP A 216 60.97 6.00 -69.82
CA ASP A 216 59.88 6.78 -70.47
C ASP A 216 59.70 8.18 -69.85
N TRP A 217 59.99 8.33 -68.55
CA TRP A 217 59.92 9.62 -67.87
C TRP A 217 61.06 10.57 -68.31
N ASP A 218 62.27 10.04 -68.48
CA ASP A 218 63.47 10.80 -68.90
C ASP A 218 63.34 11.31 -70.36
N ILE A 219 62.72 10.50 -71.24
CA ILE A 219 62.42 10.90 -72.64
C ILE A 219 61.34 11.99 -72.68
N SER A 220 60.31 11.89 -71.84
CA SER A 220 59.24 12.88 -71.77
C SER A 220 59.74 14.25 -71.29
N GLU A 221 60.65 14.27 -70.31
CA GLU A 221 61.20 15.51 -69.76
C GLU A 221 62.14 16.22 -70.76
N SER A 222 62.93 15.47 -71.53
CA SER A 222 63.79 16.04 -72.58
C SER A 222 62.98 16.66 -73.73
N THR A 223 61.92 15.98 -74.19
CA THR A 223 61.06 16.45 -75.29
C THR A 223 60.26 17.70 -74.89
N GLY A 224 59.82 17.77 -73.63
CA GLY A 224 59.11 18.94 -73.09
C GLY A 224 59.96 20.21 -73.07
N ASN A 225 61.25 20.08 -72.78
CA ASN A 225 62.18 21.22 -72.76
C ASN A 225 62.47 21.76 -74.17
N GLU A 226 62.59 20.88 -75.16
CA GLU A 226 62.87 21.26 -76.56
C GLU A 226 61.67 22.01 -77.18
N LEU A 227 60.44 21.52 -76.94
CA LEU A 227 59.21 22.20 -77.38
C LEU A 227 59.04 23.57 -76.74
N SER A 228 59.43 23.72 -75.47
CA SER A 228 59.34 24.99 -74.75
C SER A 228 60.28 26.05 -75.36
N GLU A 229 61.46 25.62 -75.79
CA GLU A 229 62.46 26.51 -76.39
C GLU A 229 62.07 26.94 -77.82
N GLU A 230 61.44 26.05 -78.61
CA GLU A 230 60.84 26.42 -79.90
C GLU A 230 59.71 27.45 -79.76
N ILE A 231 58.85 27.29 -78.75
CA ILE A 231 57.79 28.26 -78.44
C ILE A 231 58.39 29.62 -78.06
N ARG A 232 59.53 29.64 -77.36
CA ARG A 232 60.24 30.87 -77.01
C ARG A 232 60.74 31.61 -78.25
N GLN A 233 61.38 30.89 -79.18
CA GLN A 233 61.89 31.45 -80.43
C GLN A 233 60.76 31.97 -81.35
N LEU A 234 59.66 31.23 -81.48
CA LEU A 234 58.50 31.66 -82.26
C LEU A 234 57.87 32.94 -81.71
N LYS A 235 57.76 33.06 -80.37
CA LYS A 235 57.26 34.29 -79.73
C LYS A 235 58.13 35.50 -80.01
N GLU A 236 59.45 35.32 -80.02
CA GLU A 236 60.40 36.40 -80.31
C GLU A 236 60.31 36.85 -81.78
N LYS A 237 60.16 35.90 -82.70
CA LYS A 237 59.94 36.18 -84.14
C LYS A 237 58.63 36.94 -84.38
N ILE A 238 57.55 36.58 -83.70
CA ILE A 238 56.27 37.30 -83.78
C ILE A 238 56.43 38.74 -83.26
N ARG A 239 57.18 38.97 -82.18
CA ARG A 239 57.43 40.32 -81.65
C ARG A 239 58.19 41.18 -82.65
N ALA A 240 59.25 40.64 -83.27
CA ALA A 240 60.02 41.36 -84.29
C ALA A 240 59.15 41.76 -85.48
N GLN A 241 58.35 40.81 -86.02
CA GLN A 241 57.45 41.10 -87.14
C GLN A 241 56.35 42.12 -86.77
N THR A 242 55.88 42.12 -85.54
CA THR A 242 54.90 43.11 -85.05
C THR A 242 55.52 44.51 -84.99
N ALA A 243 56.77 44.63 -84.53
CA ALA A 243 57.49 45.89 -84.52
C ALA A 243 57.76 46.45 -85.93
N ASP A 244 58.11 45.58 -86.88
CA ASP A 244 58.29 45.97 -88.28
C ASP A 244 56.97 46.42 -88.94
N LEU A 245 55.85 45.75 -88.61
CA LEU A 245 54.53 46.14 -89.07
C LEU A 245 54.10 47.51 -88.52
N GLU A 246 54.36 47.78 -87.23
CA GLU A 246 54.12 49.08 -86.61
C GLU A 246 54.95 50.18 -87.30
N LYS A 247 56.24 49.92 -87.54
CA LYS A 247 57.14 50.86 -88.23
C LYS A 247 56.63 51.18 -89.64
N THR A 248 56.28 50.17 -90.44
CA THR A 248 55.76 50.37 -91.80
C THR A 248 54.39 51.07 -91.82
N LYS A 249 53.54 50.87 -90.80
CA LYS A 249 52.32 51.67 -90.63
C LYS A 249 52.64 53.13 -90.34
N THR A 250 53.61 53.42 -89.45
CA THR A 250 54.00 54.81 -89.16
C THR A 250 54.62 55.51 -90.37
N ASP A 251 55.40 54.80 -91.18
CA ASP A 251 55.98 55.33 -92.41
C ASP A 251 54.91 55.58 -93.49
N ASN A 252 53.92 54.69 -93.62
CA ASN A 252 52.76 54.91 -94.50
C ASN A 252 51.92 56.13 -94.08
N VAL A 253 51.63 56.30 -92.78
CA VAL A 253 50.88 57.47 -92.28
C VAL A 253 51.62 58.77 -92.60
N LYS A 254 52.95 58.80 -92.47
CA LYS A 254 53.79 59.96 -92.85
C LYS A 254 53.79 60.24 -94.37
N LEU A 255 53.61 59.21 -95.20
CA LEU A 255 53.49 59.34 -96.66
C LEU A 255 52.13 59.95 -97.07
N TYR A 256 51.03 59.52 -96.43
CA TYR A 256 49.69 60.08 -96.71
C TYR A 256 49.47 61.49 -96.14
N GLY A 257 50.22 61.91 -95.11
CA GLY A 257 50.22 63.30 -94.62
C GLY A 257 50.99 64.31 -95.47
N LYS A 258 51.69 63.86 -96.53
CA LYS A 258 52.53 64.69 -97.41
C LYS A 258 51.99 64.86 -98.83
N ILE A 259 50.72 64.52 -99.09
CA ILE A 259 50.03 64.79 -100.37
C ILE A 259 49.25 66.10 -100.23
N PRO A 260 49.70 67.24 -100.79
CA PRO A 260 48.89 68.45 -100.90
C PRO A 260 48.11 68.38 -102.21
N GLY A 261 46.79 68.22 -102.13
CA GLY A 261 45.90 68.30 -103.29
C GLY A 261 45.02 67.07 -103.52
N LEU A 262 44.15 66.78 -102.55
CA LEU A 262 42.72 66.52 -102.73
C LEU A 262 42.01 66.80 -101.41
#